data_AF-U5CNU0-F1
#
_entry.id   AF-U5CNU0-F1
#
_cell.length_a   1.000
_cell.length_b   1.000
_cell.length_c   1.000
_cell.angle_alpha   90.00
_cell.angle_beta   90.00
_cell.angle_gamma   90.00
#
_symmetry.space_group_name_H-M   'P 1'
#
loop_
_entity.id
_entity.type
_entity.pdbx_description
1 polymer ?
#
loop_
_entity_poly.entity_id
_entity_poly.type
_entity_poly.pdbx_seq_one_letter_code
_entity_poly.pdbx_strand_id
1 'polypeptide(L)'
;MFWYSDDLRMAHFLKEEFSNRVLKCKNSKEAKIKLKRWMQLAKESKIDEFKRCIQVFNRWFEEITNAFDIPYTNSVTEGYNNKIKVLKRLAYGYRNFYRFRKRILYCNA
;
A
#
# COMPACT_ATOMS: atom_id res chain seq x y z
N MET A 1 7.23 -15.41 18.38
CA MET A 1 6.07 -15.80 17.56
C MET A 1 6.44 -16.24 16.13
N PHE A 2 7.71 -16.21 15.70
CA PHE A 2 8.12 -16.62 14.35
C PHE A 2 9.12 -17.80 14.31
N TRP A 3 9.27 -18.55 15.40
CA TRP A 3 10.34 -19.55 15.55
C TRP A 3 10.19 -20.80 14.66
N TYR A 4 9.06 -20.96 13.96
CA TYR A 4 8.71 -22.18 13.24
C TYR A 4 9.09 -22.16 11.74
N SER A 5 9.26 -20.98 11.13
CA SER A 5 9.58 -20.85 9.70
C SER A 5 10.56 -19.71 9.46
N ASP A 6 11.68 -20.04 8.82
CA ASP A 6 12.69 -19.07 8.39
C ASP A 6 12.12 -18.03 7.42
N ASP A 7 11.28 -18.46 6.49
CA ASP A 7 10.63 -17.58 5.52
C ASP A 7 9.73 -16.56 6.22
N LEU A 8 8.93 -16.99 7.21
CA LEU A 8 8.09 -16.08 7.98
C LEU A 8 8.92 -15.09 8.82
N ARG A 9 10.04 -15.53 9.40
CA ARG A 9 10.97 -14.63 10.09
C ARG A 9 11.53 -13.58 9.16
N MET A 10 12.01 -14.00 8.00
CA MET A 10 12.61 -13.13 7.00
C MET A 10 11.57 -12.17 6.39
N ALA A 11 10.36 -12.65 6.08
CA ALA A 11 9.27 -11.81 5.61
C ALA A 11 8.88 -10.74 6.63
N HIS A 12 8.79 -11.11 7.92
CA HIS A 12 8.53 -10.16 8.99
C HIS A 12 9.66 -9.13 9.11
N PHE A 13 10.91 -9.57 9.08
CA PHE A 13 12.07 -8.68 9.07
C PHE A 13 12.01 -7.67 7.91
N LEU A 14 11.75 -8.14 6.69
CA LEU A 14 11.64 -7.27 5.51
C LEU A 14 10.49 -6.25 5.67
N LYS A 15 9.34 -6.67 6.20
CA LYS A 15 8.23 -5.75 6.50
C LYS A 15 8.63 -4.68 7.50
N GLU A 16 9.33 -5.05 8.58
CA GLU A 16 9.79 -4.11 9.59
C GLU A 16 10.88 -3.17 9.06
N GLU A 17 11.81 -3.68 8.25
CA GLU A 17 12.84 -2.86 7.63
C GLU A 17 12.22 -1.83 6.66
N PHE A 18 11.20 -2.22 5.89
CA PHE A 18 10.44 -1.28 5.06
C PHE A 18 9.79 -0.17 5.89
N SER A 19 9.05 -0.56 6.94
CA SER A 19 8.33 0.37 7.82
C SER A 19 9.27 1.35 8.52
N ASN A 20 10.40 0.85 9.04
CA ASN A 20 11.31 1.66 9.84
C ASN A 20 12.31 2.45 9.02
N ARG A 21 12.62 2.03 7.78
CA ARG A 21 13.62 2.71 6.95
C ARG A 21 13.00 3.53 5.84
N VAL A 22 12.08 2.96 5.07
CA VAL A 22 11.52 3.57 3.86
C VAL A 22 10.40 4.52 4.21
N LEU A 23 9.39 4.08 4.97
CA LEU A 23 8.22 4.92 5.30
C LEU A 23 8.55 6.12 6.19
N LYS A 24 9.70 6.10 6.88
CA LYS A 24 10.19 7.19 7.73
C LYS A 24 11.08 8.20 6.98
N CYS A 25 11.27 8.05 5.67
CA CYS A 25 12.00 9.02 4.87
C CYS A 25 11.32 10.39 4.85
N LYS A 26 12.11 11.46 4.78
CA LYS A 26 11.59 12.83 4.75
C LYS A 26 11.42 13.42 3.36
N ASN A 27 12.08 12.83 2.36
CA ASN A 27 12.08 13.32 0.99
C ASN A 27 12.35 12.18 -0.01
N SER A 28 12.09 12.45 -1.28
CA SER A 28 12.26 11.51 -2.38
C SER A 28 13.69 11.03 -2.55
N LYS A 29 14.70 11.90 -2.35
CA LYS A 29 16.12 11.53 -2.49
C LYS A 29 16.50 10.41 -1.52
N GLU A 30 16.12 10.55 -0.26
CA GLU A 30 16.36 9.53 0.78
C GLU A 30 15.54 8.26 0.50
N ALA A 31 14.27 8.42 0.11
CA ALA A 31 13.38 7.31 -0.24
C ALA A 31 13.93 6.48 -1.41
N LYS A 32 14.47 7.10 -2.47
CA LYS A 32 15.06 6.39 -3.61
C LYS A 32 16.20 5.46 -3.18
N ILE A 33 17.09 5.93 -2.32
CA ILE A 33 18.23 5.15 -1.84
C ILE A 33 17.74 3.97 -0.98
N LYS A 34 16.89 4.26 0.01
CA LYS A 34 16.44 3.23 0.97
C LYS A 34 15.49 2.22 0.34
N LEU A 35 14.60 2.64 -0.57
CA LEU A 35 13.71 1.74 -1.30
C LEU A 35 14.49 0.80 -2.21
N LYS A 36 15.50 1.30 -2.96
CA LYS A 36 16.39 0.43 -3.75
C LYS A 36 17.08 -0.62 -2.90
N ARG A 37 17.63 -0.22 -1.75
CA ARG A 37 18.26 -1.14 -0.80
C ARG A 37 17.27 -2.20 -0.31
N TRP A 38 16.07 -1.78 0.07
CA TRP A 38 15.04 -2.71 0.54
C TRP A 38 14.61 -3.70 -0.55
N MET A 39 14.41 -3.23 -1.79
CA MET A 39 14.06 -4.09 -2.92
C MET A 39 15.16 -5.12 -3.22
N GLN A 40 16.43 -4.75 -3.04
CA GLN A 40 17.54 -5.69 -3.17
C GLN A 40 17.51 -6.75 -2.08
N LEU A 41 17.33 -6.37 -0.80
CA LEU A 41 17.18 -7.33 0.31
C LEU A 41 15.99 -8.27 0.10
N ALA A 42 14.86 -7.75 -0.37
CA ALA A 42 13.67 -8.54 -0.68
C ALA A 42 13.89 -9.50 -1.86
N LYS A 43 14.80 -9.17 -2.79
CA LYS A 43 15.18 -10.06 -3.90
C LYS A 43 16.11 -11.18 -3.41
N GLU A 44 17.04 -10.83 -2.54
CA GLU A 44 18.04 -11.75 -1.96
C GLU A 44 17.44 -12.75 -0.97
N SER A 45 16.30 -12.42 -0.35
CA SER A 45 15.58 -13.35 0.55
C SER A 45 15.04 -14.58 -0.16
N LYS A 46 14.92 -14.56 -1.50
CA LYS A 46 14.38 -15.66 -2.33
C LYS A 46 12.96 -16.10 -1.96
N ILE A 47 12.20 -15.25 -1.28
CA ILE A 47 10.79 -15.48 -0.95
C ILE A 47 9.94 -15.10 -2.17
N ASP A 48 9.21 -16.07 -2.71
CA ASP A 48 8.49 -15.93 -3.98
C ASP A 48 7.37 -14.89 -3.93
N GLU A 49 6.73 -14.71 -2.77
CA GLU A 49 5.68 -13.73 -2.51
C GLU A 49 6.18 -12.29 -2.73
N PHE A 50 7.47 -12.01 -2.53
CA PHE A 50 8.05 -10.69 -2.76
C PHE A 50 8.35 -10.43 -4.24
N LYS A 51 8.41 -11.44 -5.11
CA LYS A 51 8.71 -11.25 -6.55
C LYS A 51 7.73 -10.27 -7.19
N ARG A 52 6.42 -10.47 -6.97
CA ARG A 52 5.38 -9.57 -7.49
C ARG A 52 5.48 -8.18 -6.87
N CYS A 53 5.77 -8.10 -5.57
CA CYS A 53 5.93 -6.84 -4.85
C CYS A 53 7.06 -5.99 -5.46
N ILE A 54 8.22 -6.60 -5.70
CA ILE A 54 9.39 -5.96 -6.32
C ILE A 54 9.09 -5.51 -7.76
N GLN A 55 8.35 -6.30 -8.54
CA GLN A 55 7.93 -5.91 -9.89
C GLN A 55 7.06 -4.64 -9.88
N VAL A 56 6.12 -4.55 -8.94
CA VAL A 56 5.26 -3.36 -8.77
C VAL A 56 6.10 -2.17 -8.35
N PHE A 57 6.99 -2.33 -7.35
CA PHE A 57 7.86 -1.25 -6.91
C PHE A 57 8.80 -0.75 -8.01
N ASN A 58 9.32 -1.62 -8.86
CA ASN A 58 10.13 -1.20 -10.01
C ASN A 58 9.31 -0.40 -11.03
N ARG A 59 8.08 -0.84 -11.31
CA ARG A 59 7.20 -0.17 -12.28
C ARG A 59 6.81 1.24 -11.83
N TRP A 60 6.58 1.43 -10.55
CA TRP A 60 6.08 2.68 -9.96
C TRP A 60 7.13 3.40 -9.10
N PHE A 61 8.40 3.14 -9.36
CA PHE A 61 9.49 3.55 -8.48
C PHE A 61 9.55 5.07 -8.29
N GLU A 62 9.39 5.81 -9.39
CA GLU A 62 9.45 7.27 -9.38
C GLU A 62 8.23 7.86 -8.66
N GLU A 63 7.03 7.38 -8.94
CA GLU A 63 5.79 7.85 -8.32
C GLU A 63 5.79 7.59 -6.81
N ILE A 64 6.22 6.40 -6.38
CA ILE A 64 6.28 6.03 -4.97
C ILE A 64 7.29 6.90 -4.23
N THR A 65 8.44 7.17 -4.82
CA THR A 65 9.48 7.98 -4.16
C THR A 65 9.15 9.47 -4.17
N ASN A 66 8.51 9.98 -5.23
CA ASN A 66 8.06 11.37 -5.30
C ASN A 66 6.93 11.66 -4.31
N ALA A 67 6.13 10.66 -3.92
CA ALA A 67 5.09 10.83 -2.89
C ALA A 67 5.64 11.30 -1.54
N PHE A 68 6.93 11.07 -1.24
CA PHE A 68 7.57 11.55 -0.01
C PHE A 68 7.81 13.05 0.03
N ASP A 69 7.78 13.74 -1.12
CA ASP A 69 7.93 15.20 -1.18
C ASP A 69 6.59 15.94 -1.07
N ILE A 70 5.48 15.20 -1.16
CA ILE A 70 4.14 15.76 -1.29
C ILE A 70 3.39 15.61 0.05
N PRO A 71 2.66 16.63 0.53
CA PRO A 71 1.95 16.57 1.81
C PRO A 71 0.63 15.76 1.73
N TYR A 72 0.26 15.25 0.56
CA TYR A 72 -1.02 14.59 0.35
C TYR A 72 -0.98 13.15 0.87
N THR A 73 -2.00 12.79 1.64
CA THR A 73 -2.20 11.43 2.13
C THR A 73 -3.46 10.83 1.52
N ASN A 74 -3.50 9.51 1.39
CA ASN A 74 -4.69 8.80 0.89
C ASN A 74 -5.84 8.73 1.91
N SER A 75 -5.69 9.35 3.09
CA SER A 75 -6.64 9.24 4.21
C SER A 75 -8.07 9.66 3.84
N VAL A 76 -8.22 10.79 3.12
CA VAL A 76 -9.52 11.30 2.68
C VAL A 76 -10.17 10.33 1.68
N THR A 77 -9.40 9.85 0.70
CA THR A 77 -9.87 8.89 -0.31
C THR A 77 -10.25 7.55 0.32
N GLU A 78 -9.49 7.08 1.31
CA GLU A 78 -9.82 5.88 2.10
C GLU A 78 -11.12 6.07 2.90
N GLY A 79 -11.33 7.26 3.47
CA GLY A 79 -12.58 7.64 4.13
C GLY A 79 -13.80 7.51 3.22
N TYR A 80 -13.71 8.05 2.00
CA TYR A 80 -14.77 7.91 0.99
C TYR A 80 -14.98 6.44 0.59
N ASN A 81 -13.90 5.69 0.34
CA ASN A 81 -13.99 4.27 0.01
C ASN A 81 -14.68 3.46 1.11
N ASN A 82 -14.41 3.76 2.38
CA ASN A 82 -15.05 3.11 3.51
C ASN A 82 -16.54 3.45 3.60
N LYS A 83 -16.94 4.72 3.43
CA LYS A 83 -18.36 5.11 3.35
C LYS A 83 -19.09 4.37 2.22
N ILE A 84 -18.47 4.27 1.04
CA ILE A 84 -19.03 3.54 -0.10
C ILE A 84 -19.19 2.04 0.22
N LYS A 85 -18.20 1.42 0.86
CA LYS A 85 -18.27 0.01 1.29
C LYS A 85 -19.39 -0.20 2.31
N VAL A 86 -19.58 0.71 3.26
CA VAL A 86 -20.67 0.68 4.24
C VAL A 86 -22.03 0.78 3.54
N LEU A 87 -22.20 1.73 2.61
CA LEU A 87 -23.42 1.87 1.83
C LEU A 87 -23.77 0.59 1.04
N LYS A 88 -22.75 -0.06 0.45
CA LYS A 88 -22.93 -1.33 -0.27
C LYS A 88 -23.38 -2.45 0.68
N ARG A 89 -22.80 -2.52 1.90
CA ARG A 89 -23.14 -3.54 2.91
C ARG A 89 -24.56 -3.37 3.45
N LEU A 90 -24.97 -2.13 3.75
CA LEU A 90 -26.31 -1.81 4.26
C LEU A 90 -27.42 -2.14 3.26
N ALA A 91 -27.14 -2.01 1.96
CA ALA A 91 -28.10 -2.32 0.91
C ALA A 91 -28.12 -3.80 0.48
N TYR A 92 -27.27 -4.65 1.08
CA TYR A 92 -27.03 -6.02 0.63
C TYR A 92 -26.62 -6.11 -0.86
N GLY A 93 -25.89 -5.10 -1.32
CA GLY A 93 -25.48 -4.94 -2.72
C GLY A 93 -26.45 -4.12 -3.57
N TYR A 94 -25.95 -3.60 -4.68
CA TYR A 94 -26.74 -2.83 -5.64
C TYR A 94 -26.74 -3.57 -6.98
N ARG A 95 -27.92 -3.80 -7.54
CA ARG A 95 -28.08 -4.42 -8.88
C ARG A 95 -27.82 -3.41 -10.02
N ASN A 96 -28.02 -2.11 -9.75
CA ASN A 96 -27.92 -1.06 -10.74
C ASN A 96 -26.88 -0.02 -10.31
N PHE A 97 -25.79 0.10 -11.07
CA PHE A 97 -24.69 1.03 -10.78
C PHE A 97 -25.13 2.49 -10.79
N TYR A 98 -26.06 2.88 -11.67
CA TYR A 98 -26.56 4.25 -11.72
C TYR A 98 -27.28 4.65 -10.43
N ARG A 99 -28.08 3.75 -9.85
CA ARG A 99 -28.71 3.96 -8.54
C ARG A 99 -27.67 4.01 -7.41
N PHE A 100 -26.67 3.13 -7.48
CA PHE A 100 -25.56 3.14 -6.51
C PHE A 100 -24.78 4.46 -6.55
N ARG A 101 -24.38 4.93 -7.73
CA ARG A 101 -23.69 6.21 -7.94
C ARG A 101 -24.52 7.38 -7.41
N LYS A 102 -25.82 7.44 -7.71
CA LYS A 102 -26.71 8.49 -7.15
C LYS A 102 -26.69 8.48 -5.62
N ARG A 103 -26.74 7.30 -5.00
CA ARG A 103 -26.68 7.18 -3.54
C ARG A 103 -25.32 7.62 -2.97
N ILE A 104 -24.22 7.26 -3.62
CA ILE A 104 -22.87 7.71 -3.22
C ILE A 104 -22.79 9.23 -3.26
N LEU A 105 -23.23 9.86 -4.34
CA LEU A 105 -23.19 11.32 -4.49
C LEU A 105 -24.10 12.02 -3.46
N TYR A 106 -25.28 11.48 -3.20
CA TYR A 106 -26.20 12.04 -2.19
C TYR A 106 -25.65 11.95 -0.75
N CYS A 107 -24.98 10.86 -0.40
CA CYS A 107 -24.46 10.64 0.97
C CYS A 107 -23.07 11.23 1.22
N ASN A 108 -22.38 11.71 0.18
CA ASN A 108 -21.06 12.34 0.27
C ASN A 108 -21.05 13.81 -0.21
N ALA A 109 -22.23 14.36 -0.54
CA ALA A 109 -22.45 15.78 -0.72
C ALA A 109 -22.48 16.50 0.64
#